data_AF-A0A7C8Q2A7-F1
#
_entry.id   AF-A0A7C8Q2A7-F1
#
_cell.length_a   1.000
_cell.length_b   1.000
_cell.length_c   1.000
_cell.angle_alpha   90.00
_cell.angle_beta   90.00
_cell.angle_gamma   90.00
#
_symmetry.space_group_name_H-M   'P 1'
#
loop_
_entity.id
_entity.type
_entity.pdbx_description
1 polymer ?
#
loop_
_entity_poly.entity_id
_entity_poly.type
_entity_poly.pdbx_seq_one_letter_code
_entity_poly.pdbx_strand_id
1 'polypeptide(L)'
;MEAHTDHGILTLMTSTEPSGLYVWDRNGKIFSAPPISGTVMIIAGDLMTHFTALEGKNIINDGKSAIGEGTVLPSVHAVVLPKGGVERYSVAVFLRPKREMVVSKYRVKKEDGEIVEENMTFGKWAEEKGQVRGRRCWVVGQERLSGGQDV
;
A
#
# COMPACT_ATOMS: atom_id res chain seq x y z
N MET A 1 -5.14 10.65 11.44
CA MET A 1 -4.93 9.35 10.78
C MET A 1 -3.48 8.95 10.94
N GLU A 2 -3.22 7.74 11.43
CA GLU A 2 -1.84 7.25 11.61
C GLU A 2 -1.16 6.97 10.27
N ALA A 3 0.17 6.80 10.31
CA ALA A 3 0.96 6.50 9.13
C ALA A 3 0.50 5.20 8.45
N HIS A 4 0.31 5.27 7.13
CA HIS A 4 -0.09 4.12 6.31
C HIS A 4 0.31 4.30 4.83
N THR A 5 0.13 3.24 4.05
CA THR A 5 0.09 3.25 2.58
C THR A 5 -1.28 2.82 2.10
N ASP A 6 -1.71 3.33 0.96
CA ASP A 6 -3.00 2.98 0.36
C ASP A 6 -2.94 1.62 -0.35
N HIS A 7 -3.96 0.79 -0.17
CA HIS A 7 -4.01 -0.56 -0.77
C HIS A 7 -4.15 -0.58 -2.30
N GLY A 8 -4.68 0.49 -2.89
CA GLY A 8 -5.04 0.53 -4.31
C GLY A 8 -3.85 0.74 -5.25
N ILE A 9 -4.16 1.19 -6.46
CA ILE A 9 -3.17 1.57 -7.47
C ILE A 9 -2.75 3.02 -7.22
N LEU A 10 -3.73 3.93 -7.20
CA LEU A 10 -3.53 5.34 -6.94
C LEU A 10 -4.62 5.87 -6.01
N THR A 11 -4.30 6.92 -5.28
CA THR A 11 -5.28 7.75 -4.58
C THR A 11 -5.19 9.17 -5.13
N LEU A 12 -6.33 9.71 -5.54
CA LEU A 12 -6.47 11.09 -5.96
C LEU A 12 -7.07 11.87 -4.79
N MET A 13 -6.41 12.93 -4.34
CA MET A 13 -6.82 13.65 -3.15
C MET A 13 -6.74 15.17 -3.32
N THR A 14 -7.69 15.86 -2.71
CA THR A 14 -7.61 17.30 -2.44
C THR A 14 -8.08 17.59 -1.02
N SER A 15 -7.60 18.68 -0.43
CA SER A 15 -7.96 19.09 0.94
C SER A 15 -7.97 20.60 1.12
N THR A 16 -8.67 21.07 2.15
CA THR A 16 -8.58 22.46 2.62
C THR A 16 -7.32 22.66 3.45
N GLU A 17 -6.96 23.93 3.68
CA GLU A 17 -6.09 24.28 4.80
C GLU A 17 -6.86 24.19 6.13
N PRO A 18 -6.20 23.87 7.27
CA PRO A 18 -4.81 23.44 7.38
C PRO A 18 -4.59 22.04 6.78
N SER A 19 -3.46 21.81 6.13
CA SER A 19 -3.16 20.49 5.53
C SER A 19 -3.15 19.34 6.53
N GLY A 20 -2.28 19.40 7.54
CA GLY A 20 -2.00 18.26 8.42
C GLY A 20 -1.48 16.99 7.73
N LEU A 21 -1.32 16.96 6.39
CA LEU A 21 -0.82 15.81 5.64
C LEU A 21 0.71 15.80 5.68
N TYR A 22 1.25 14.63 6.00
CA TYR A 22 2.68 14.36 5.99
C TYR A 22 2.97 13.15 5.11
N VAL A 23 4.06 13.21 4.35
CA VAL A 23 4.55 12.15 3.47
C VAL A 23 6.00 11.83 3.81
N TRP A 24 6.40 10.57 3.67
CA TRP A 24 7.76 10.12 3.92
C TRP A 24 8.48 9.89 2.59
N ASP A 25 9.75 10.29 2.52
CA ASP A 25 10.62 9.83 1.44
C ASP A 25 11.23 8.45 1.74
N ARG A 26 12.04 7.95 0.79
CA ARG A 26 12.71 6.65 0.89
C ARG A 26 13.77 6.57 1.99
N ASN A 27 14.24 7.71 2.49
CA ASN A 27 15.21 7.80 3.59
C ASN A 27 14.51 7.95 4.96
N GLY A 28 13.17 7.91 4.98
CA GLY A 28 12.37 8.10 6.19
C GLY A 28 12.23 9.56 6.61
N LYS A 29 12.67 10.52 5.79
CA LYS A 29 12.46 11.94 6.06
C LYS A 29 11.01 12.30 5.81
N ILE A 30 10.44 13.08 6.73
CA ILE A 30 9.03 13.47 6.72
C ILE A 30 8.91 14.87 6.12
N PHE A 31 7.96 15.04 5.21
CA PHE A 31 7.63 16.29 4.55
C PHE A 31 6.17 16.63 4.79
N SER A 32 5.88 17.90 5.06
CA SER A 32 4.51 18.39 4.99
C SER A 32 4.09 18.50 3.53
N ALA A 33 2.84 18.12 3.25
CA ALA A 33 2.24 18.19 1.93
C ALA A 33 1.06 19.18 1.96
N PRO A 34 1.31 20.50 1.88
CA PRO A 34 0.24 21.51 1.87
C PRO A 34 -0.63 21.38 0.62
N PRO A 35 -1.96 21.58 0.69
CA PRO A 35 -2.81 21.65 -0.49
C PRO A 35 -2.40 22.82 -1.37
N ILE A 36 -2.36 22.58 -2.68
CA ILE A 36 -2.16 23.64 -3.68
C ILE A 36 -3.50 23.89 -4.36
N SER A 37 -3.94 25.14 -4.38
CA SER A 37 -5.22 25.52 -4.99
C SER A 37 -5.30 25.09 -6.45
N GLY A 38 -6.43 24.51 -6.85
CA GLY A 38 -6.65 24.01 -8.21
C GLY A 38 -5.90 22.72 -8.57
N THR A 39 -5.31 22.02 -7.59
CA THR A 39 -4.57 20.77 -7.83
C THR A 39 -5.21 19.56 -7.16
N VAL A 40 -4.86 18.39 -7.71
CA VAL A 40 -5.14 17.08 -7.11
C VAL A 40 -3.81 16.41 -6.85
N MET A 41 -3.60 16.00 -5.60
CA MET A 41 -2.47 15.17 -5.20
C MET A 41 -2.73 13.73 -5.63
N ILE A 42 -1.73 13.11 -6.25
CA ILE A 42 -1.77 11.69 -6.64
C ILE A 42 -0.76 10.94 -5.79
N ILE A 43 -1.23 9.92 -5.07
CA ILE A 43 -0.41 9.07 -4.21
C ILE A 43 -0.40 7.65 -4.79
N ALA A 44 0.78 7.06 -4.95
CA ALA A 44 0.91 5.65 -5.32
C ALA A 44 0.53 4.76 -4.14
N GLY A 45 -0.37 3.81 -4.41
CA GLY A 45 -0.71 2.73 -3.48
C GLY A 45 0.19 1.51 -3.66
N ASP A 46 0.02 0.52 -2.80
CA ASP A 46 0.84 -0.69 -2.76
C ASP A 46 0.74 -1.49 -4.06
N LEU A 47 -0.44 -1.53 -4.68
CA LEU A 47 -0.64 -2.32 -5.88
C LEU A 47 0.02 -1.68 -7.11
N MET A 48 0.39 -0.40 -7.05
CA MET A 48 1.22 0.20 -8.09
C MET A 48 2.58 -0.51 -8.20
N THR A 49 3.17 -0.91 -7.07
CA THR A 49 4.42 -1.68 -7.05
C THR A 49 4.26 -3.03 -7.73
N HIS A 50 3.09 -3.64 -7.61
CA HIS A 50 2.79 -4.89 -8.32
C HIS A 50 2.82 -4.68 -9.84
N PHE A 51 2.17 -3.63 -10.35
CA PHE A 51 2.09 -3.36 -11.79
C PHE A 51 3.39 -2.83 -12.41
N THR A 52 4.30 -2.31 -11.59
CA THR A 52 5.59 -1.76 -12.02
C THR A 52 6.78 -2.60 -11.56
N ALA A 53 6.51 -3.82 -11.10
CA ALA A 53 7.55 -4.78 -10.76
C ALA A 53 8.40 -5.15 -11.99
N LEU A 54 9.58 -5.72 -11.73
CA LEU A 54 10.42 -6.31 -12.77
C LEU A 54 9.65 -7.37 -13.56
N GLU A 55 9.91 -7.44 -14.86
CA GLU A 55 9.25 -8.39 -15.76
C GLU A 55 9.41 -9.83 -15.26
N GLY A 56 8.30 -10.58 -15.28
CA GLY A 56 8.24 -11.96 -14.79
C GLY A 56 8.21 -12.12 -13.27
N LYS A 57 8.27 -11.02 -12.49
CA LYS A 57 8.20 -11.03 -11.03
C LYS A 57 6.94 -10.35 -10.53
N ASN A 58 6.56 -10.66 -9.30
CA ASN A 58 5.50 -9.95 -8.60
C ASN A 58 5.86 -9.70 -7.14
N ILE A 59 5.44 -8.55 -6.63
CA ILE A 59 5.77 -8.12 -5.27
C ILE A 59 5.22 -9.03 -4.16
N ILE A 60 4.16 -9.80 -4.47
CA ILE A 60 3.46 -10.65 -3.50
C ILE A 60 4.28 -11.92 -3.23
N ASN A 61 4.87 -12.52 -4.27
CA ASN A 61 5.66 -13.76 -4.16
C ASN A 61 7.15 -13.48 -4.03
N ASP A 62 7.69 -12.58 -4.85
CA ASP A 62 9.13 -12.38 -4.99
C ASP A 62 9.68 -11.30 -4.05
N GLY A 63 8.78 -10.60 -3.34
CA GLY A 63 9.10 -9.55 -2.38
C GLY A 63 10.05 -8.50 -2.95
N LYS A 64 11.11 -8.16 -2.19
CA LYS A 64 12.10 -7.16 -2.61
C LYS A 64 12.76 -7.46 -3.96
N SER A 65 12.87 -8.72 -4.34
CA SER A 65 13.56 -9.10 -5.57
C SER A 65 12.77 -8.73 -6.83
N ALA A 66 11.49 -8.35 -6.69
CA ALA A 66 10.63 -7.83 -7.74
C ALA A 66 10.87 -6.34 -8.04
N ILE A 67 11.69 -5.64 -7.25
CA ILE A 67 11.83 -4.18 -7.33
C ILE A 67 13.06 -3.83 -8.18
N GLY A 68 12.84 -2.98 -9.18
CA GLY A 68 13.88 -2.39 -10.02
C GLY A 68 13.84 -0.86 -10.04
N GLU A 69 14.68 -0.26 -10.88
CA GLU A 69 14.78 1.20 -11.03
C GLU A 69 13.45 1.84 -11.44
N GLY A 70 12.69 1.19 -12.33
CA GLY A 70 11.39 1.67 -12.80
C GLY A 70 10.21 1.35 -11.88
N THR A 71 10.43 0.66 -10.76
CA THR A 71 9.34 0.25 -9.88
C THR A 71 8.85 1.42 -9.03
N VAL A 72 7.55 1.71 -9.10
CA VAL A 72 6.90 2.76 -8.32
C VAL A 72 6.50 2.19 -6.96
N LEU A 73 7.05 2.79 -5.90
CA LEU A 73 6.81 2.38 -4.52
C LEU A 73 5.64 3.15 -3.89
N PRO A 74 4.90 2.54 -2.97
CA PRO A 74 3.85 3.25 -2.24
C PRO A 74 4.45 4.35 -1.38
N SER A 75 3.73 5.46 -1.25
CA SER A 75 4.16 6.56 -0.39
C SER A 75 3.50 6.46 0.98
N VAL A 76 4.32 6.30 2.02
CA VAL A 76 3.84 6.35 3.40
C VAL A 76 3.37 7.76 3.72
N HIS A 77 2.19 7.88 4.30
CA HIS A 77 1.61 9.16 4.65
C HIS A 77 0.72 9.09 5.89
N ALA A 78 0.53 10.24 6.54
CA ALA A 78 -0.26 10.39 7.76
C ALA A 78 -0.97 11.74 7.76
N VAL A 79 -2.06 11.84 8.52
CA VAL A 79 -2.73 13.13 8.76
C VAL A 79 -2.70 13.43 10.25
N VAL A 80 -1.99 14.47 10.64
CA VAL A 80 -1.83 14.92 12.03
C VAL A 80 -2.35 16.35 12.14
N LEU A 81 -3.40 16.54 12.95
CA LEU A 81 -3.97 17.85 13.23
C LEU A 81 -3.60 18.30 14.65
N PRO A 82 -3.25 19.58 14.86
CA PRO A 82 -2.97 20.09 16.19
C PRO A 82 -4.21 20.04 17.10
N LYS A 83 -3.99 19.77 18.39
CA LYS A 83 -5.05 19.84 19.41
C LYS A 83 -5.50 21.31 19.52
N GLY A 84 -6.79 21.58 19.32
CA GLY A 84 -7.34 22.94 19.33
C GLY A 84 -8.20 23.31 18.12
N GLY A 85 -8.31 22.41 17.12
CA GLY A 85 -9.49 22.29 16.25
C GLY A 85 -9.67 23.41 15.23
N VAL A 86 -8.88 23.37 14.16
CA VAL A 86 -9.26 23.99 12.88
C VAL A 86 -9.94 22.92 12.02
N GLU A 87 -11.09 23.24 11.44
CA GLU A 87 -11.79 22.34 10.54
C GLU A 87 -10.94 22.06 9.31
N ARG A 88 -10.87 20.79 8.94
CA ARG A 88 -10.17 20.33 7.74
C ARG A 88 -11.07 19.37 6.98
N TYR A 89 -11.25 19.64 5.70
CA TYR A 89 -11.95 18.75 4.79
C TYR A 89 -10.96 18.17 3.78
N SER A 90 -11.17 16.91 3.41
CA SER A 90 -10.45 16.29 2.30
C SER A 90 -11.34 15.30 1.59
N VAL A 91 -11.18 15.21 0.28
CA VAL A 91 -11.81 14.19 -0.56
C VAL A 91 -10.71 13.33 -1.12
N ALA A 92 -10.80 12.02 -0.90
CA ALA A 92 -9.88 11.03 -1.44
C ALA A 92 -10.66 10.03 -2.30
N VAL A 93 -10.24 9.85 -3.55
CA VAL A 93 -10.77 8.87 -4.50
C VAL A 93 -9.75 7.77 -4.66
N PHE A 94 -10.08 6.58 -4.16
CA PHE A 94 -9.20 5.41 -4.20
C PHE A 94 -9.43 4.62 -5.49
N LEU A 95 -8.43 4.59 -6.38
CA LEU A 95 -8.45 3.77 -7.58
C LEU A 95 -8.00 2.37 -7.24
N ARG A 96 -8.94 1.43 -7.26
CA ARG A 96 -8.74 0.03 -6.90
C ARG A 96 -9.21 -0.87 -8.05
N PRO A 97 -8.55 -2.01 -8.29
CA PRO A 97 -9.10 -3.02 -9.18
C PRO A 97 -10.37 -3.64 -8.58
N LYS A 98 -11.07 -4.42 -9.41
CA LYS A 98 -12.14 -5.30 -8.94
C LYS A 98 -11.60 -6.25 -7.86
N ARG A 99 -12.41 -6.55 -6.84
CA ARG A 99 -11.99 -7.40 -5.72
C ARG A 99 -11.57 -8.80 -6.18
N GLU A 100 -12.14 -9.27 -7.27
CA GLU A 100 -11.94 -10.59 -7.86
C GLU A 100 -10.74 -10.64 -8.81
N MET A 101 -10.11 -9.49 -9.11
CA MET A 101 -8.91 -9.47 -9.94
C MET A 101 -7.83 -10.31 -9.27
N VAL A 102 -7.34 -11.31 -9.99
CA VAL A 102 -6.20 -12.12 -9.57
C VAL A 102 -4.93 -11.26 -9.71
N VAL A 103 -4.23 -11.05 -8.59
CA VAL A 103 -2.99 -10.27 -8.52
C VAL A 103 -1.76 -11.16 -8.32
N SER A 104 -1.94 -12.41 -7.87
CA SER A 104 -0.87 -13.39 -7.84
C SER A 104 -1.45 -14.80 -7.76
N LYS A 105 -0.59 -15.79 -7.82
CA LYS A 105 -0.89 -17.16 -7.42
C LYS A 105 0.14 -17.62 -6.41
N TYR A 106 -0.28 -18.44 -5.46
CA TYR A 106 0.60 -18.99 -4.42
C TYR A 106 0.24 -20.45 -4.19
N ARG A 107 1.21 -21.22 -3.67
CA ARG A 107 1.03 -22.63 -3.36
C ARG A 107 0.69 -22.78 -1.89
N VAL A 108 -0.33 -23.59 -1.61
CA VAL A 108 -0.79 -23.91 -0.26
C VAL A 108 -0.65 -25.40 -0.06
N LYS A 109 -0.06 -25.81 1.07
CA LYS A 109 -0.07 -27.20 1.51
C LYS A 109 -1.33 -27.44 2.34
N LYS A 110 -2.20 -28.33 1.90
CA LYS A 110 -3.40 -28.76 2.61
C LYS A 110 -3.05 -29.70 3.77
N GLU A 111 -4.02 -29.96 4.64
CA GLU A 111 -3.88 -30.83 5.82
C GLU A 111 -3.49 -32.28 5.45
N ASP A 112 -3.93 -32.75 4.28
CA ASP A 112 -3.57 -34.07 3.72
C ASP A 112 -2.18 -34.11 3.08
N GLY A 113 -1.47 -32.98 3.06
CA GLY A 113 -0.15 -32.83 2.46
C GLY A 113 -0.15 -32.50 0.97
N GLU A 114 -1.32 -32.42 0.32
CA GLU A 114 -1.44 -31.98 -1.08
C GLU A 114 -0.99 -30.52 -1.23
N ILE A 115 -0.18 -30.23 -2.25
CA ILE A 115 0.19 -28.85 -2.61
C ILE A 115 -0.73 -28.39 -3.74
N VAL A 116 -1.51 -27.35 -3.48
CA VAL A 116 -2.46 -26.78 -4.44
C VAL A 116 -2.07 -25.35 -4.77
N GLU A 117 -2.19 -24.98 -6.05
CA GLU A 117 -2.04 -23.59 -6.49
C GLU A 117 -3.37 -22.85 -6.30
N GLU A 118 -3.34 -21.76 -5.54
CA GLU A 118 -4.49 -20.89 -5.30
C GLU A 118 -4.26 -19.49 -5.88
N ASN A 119 -5.35 -18.85 -6.30
CA ASN A 119 -5.32 -17.46 -6.76
C ASN A 119 -5.34 -16.51 -5.56
N MET A 120 -4.41 -15.57 -5.53
CA MET A 120 -4.49 -14.38 -4.68
C MET A 120 -5.28 -13.31 -5.42
N THR A 121 -6.49 -13.01 -4.95
CA THR A 121 -7.29 -11.90 -5.46
C THR A 121 -6.94 -10.60 -4.74
N PHE A 122 -7.17 -9.45 -5.38
CA PHE A 122 -6.97 -8.15 -4.74
C PHE A 122 -7.78 -8.03 -3.45
N GLY A 123 -9.03 -8.52 -3.44
CA GLY A 123 -9.90 -8.51 -2.27
C GLY A 123 -9.31 -9.29 -1.10
N LYS A 124 -8.80 -10.50 -1.36
CA LYS A 124 -8.15 -11.36 -0.36
C LYS A 124 -6.85 -10.72 0.15
N TRP A 125 -5.98 -10.28 -0.75
CA TRP A 125 -4.72 -9.63 -0.41
C TRP A 125 -4.92 -8.37 0.46
N ALA A 126 -5.89 -7.52 0.11
CA ALA A 126 -6.17 -6.29 0.85
C ALA A 126 -6.76 -6.57 2.25
N GLU A 127 -7.54 -7.64 2.39
CA GLU A 127 -8.07 -8.10 3.67
C GLU A 127 -6.96 -8.67 4.57
N GLU A 128 -6.14 -9.57 4.03
CA GLU A 128 -5.00 -10.14 4.74
C GLU A 128 -4.03 -9.05 5.21
N LYS A 129 -3.71 -8.07 4.35
CA LYS A 129 -2.87 -6.92 4.74
C LYS A 129 -3.49 -6.14 5.90
N GLY A 130 -4.81 -5.95 5.89
CA GLY A 130 -5.54 -5.24 6.96
C GLY A 130 -5.48 -5.93 8.32
N GLN A 131 -5.29 -7.25 8.36
CA GLN A 131 -5.21 -8.04 9.60
C GLN A 131 -3.81 -8.07 10.22
N VAL A 132 -2.77 -7.65 9.49
CA VAL A 132 -1.40 -7.67 10.01
C VAL A 132 -1.11 -6.42 10.84
N ARG A 133 -1.09 -6.60 12.17
CA ARG A 133 -0.73 -5.56 13.14
C ARG A 133 0.67 -5.01 12.83
N GLY A 134 0.78 -3.69 12.59
CA GLY A 134 2.03 -3.00 12.27
C GLY A 134 2.32 -2.77 10.78
N ARG A 135 1.54 -3.36 9.85
CA ARG A 135 1.70 -3.20 8.38
C ARG A 135 0.80 -2.16 7.73
N ARG A 136 0.38 -1.13 8.46
CA ARG A 136 -0.31 0.00 7.82
C ARG A 136 0.59 0.68 6.79
N CYS A 137 1.90 0.73 7.04
CA CYS A 137 2.90 1.18 6.09
C CYS A 137 3.57 -0.02 5.41
N TRP A 138 3.36 -0.22 4.11
CA TRP A 138 4.18 -1.16 3.35
C TRP A 138 5.53 -0.49 3.04
N VAL A 139 6.48 -0.60 3.97
CA VAL A 139 7.87 -0.22 3.70
C VAL A 139 8.59 -1.48 3.28
N VAL A 140 9.01 -1.52 2.02
CA VAL A 140 9.86 -2.55 1.43
C VAL A 140 11.01 -2.87 2.40
N GLY A 141 10.92 -3.99 3.13
CA GLY A 141 11.93 -4.39 4.11
C GLY A 141 11.53 -4.57 5.56
N GLN A 142 10.25 -4.53 5.91
CA GLN A 142 9.81 -5.14 7.16
C GLN A 142 9.72 -6.67 6.99
N GLU A 143 10.46 -7.40 7.81
CA GLU A 143 10.41 -8.87 7.87
C GLU A 143 8.97 -9.36 8.15
N ARG A 144 8.62 -10.53 7.61
CA ARG A 144 7.40 -11.26 7.98
C ARG A 144 7.44 -11.53 9.49
N LEU A 145 6.59 -10.86 10.27
CA LEU A 145 6.25 -11.34 11.59
C LEU A 145 5.33 -12.56 11.41
N SER A 146 5.97 -13.74 11.43
CA SER A 146 5.45 -15.08 11.77
C SER A 146 3.98 -15.41 11.42
N GLY A 147 3.78 -16.44 10.59
CA GLY A 147 2.46 -17.10 10.56
C GLY A 147 2.23 -18.21 9.53
N GLY A 148 3.06 -18.33 8.49
CA GLY A 148 2.94 -19.41 7.53
C GLY A 148 4.28 -19.70 6.89
N GLN A 149 4.73 -20.95 6.96
CA GLN A 149 5.81 -21.42 6.12
C GLN A 149 5.28 -21.46 4.68
N ASP A 150 5.85 -20.63 3.81
CA ASP A 150 5.82 -20.95 2.38
C ASP A 150 6.64 -22.23 2.22
N VAL A 151 6.08 -23.21 1.51
CA VAL A 151 6.78 -24.43 1.08
C VAL A 151 7.08 -24.31 -0.41
#